data_AF-A0A6V1KJC2-F1
#
_entry.id   AF-A0A6V1KJC2-F1
#
_cell.length_a   1.000
_cell.length_b   1.000
_cell.length_c   1.000
_cell.angle_alpha   90.00
_cell.angle_beta   90.00
_cell.angle_gamma   90.00
#
_symmetry.space_group_name_H-M   'P 1'
#
loop_
_entity.id
_entity.type
_entity.pdbx_description
1 polymer ?
#
loop_
_entity_poly.entity_id
_entity_poly.type
_entity_poly.pdbx_seq_one_letter_code
_entity_poly.pdbx_strand_id
1 'polypeptide(L)'
;MLLINDDSGRFVKKSKSKNLQRIWKPLDLLEDQNVFSSVLQFCGCCWTSLRAVSKRFKDSVDSFLRLLVVRPGASKKMVLVLVGHAPKLSTIVLDGVDAVDNEVLHHIITKCNHLTYLSVAYCQNFDASVFRVKPNKLKVNIHGCWKLLSPHPMMSPITVIENQLLAFKATANVTSCAEGLEKALSYMSPSRKSQLEGLFSPVLQNRFQPLTSYKSFFMRKLDLTSRLVPGAGAAFLVSVDCGERVHDFLWLLSFERSIESLRGCWLTDLIYPIERPPVSVQEVAPL
;
A
#
# COMPACT_ATOMS: atom_id res chain seq x y z
N MET A 1 11.52 -29.77 13.98
CA MET A 1 12.34 -30.01 12.77
C MET A 1 12.28 -28.72 11.97
N LEU A 2 13.36 -27.94 11.99
CA LEU A 2 13.45 -26.66 11.30
C LEU A 2 14.03 -26.93 9.90
N LEU A 3 13.29 -26.55 8.86
CA LEU A 3 13.79 -26.42 7.50
C LEU A 3 13.96 -24.92 7.27
N ILE A 4 15.21 -24.47 7.16
CA ILE A 4 15.53 -23.11 6.75
C ILE A 4 16.00 -23.23 5.30
N ASN A 5 15.32 -22.51 4.41
CA ASN A 5 15.73 -22.36 3.03
C ASN A 5 16.84 -21.31 3.01
N ASP A 6 18.06 -21.67 2.62
CA ASP A 6 19.01 -20.68 2.15
C ASP A 6 18.89 -20.56 0.62
N ASP A 7 19.36 -19.44 0.07
CA ASP A 7 19.28 -19.14 -1.36
C ASP A 7 20.12 -20.07 -2.26
N SER A 8 20.65 -21.19 -1.73
CA SER A 8 21.38 -22.21 -2.48
C SER A 8 20.63 -23.54 -2.67
N GLY A 9 19.40 -23.67 -2.15
CA GLY A 9 18.52 -24.82 -2.42
C GLY A 9 19.00 -26.17 -1.86
N ARG A 10 19.96 -26.18 -0.92
CA ARG A 10 20.44 -27.42 -0.27
C ARG A 10 19.91 -27.55 1.16
N PHE A 11 19.27 -28.69 1.45
CA PHE A 11 18.82 -29.05 2.79
C PHE A 11 19.98 -29.61 3.62
N VAL A 12 20.48 -28.84 4.60
CA VAL A 12 21.47 -29.35 5.56
C VAL A 12 20.79 -29.81 6.85
N LYS A 13 20.98 -31.09 7.18
CA LYS A 13 20.46 -31.73 8.41
C LYS A 13 21.33 -31.31 9.61
N LYS A 14 20.95 -30.25 10.34
CA LYS A 14 21.67 -29.84 11.57
C LYS A 14 21.34 -30.76 12.76
N SER A 15 22.41 -31.28 13.37
CA SER A 15 22.44 -32.08 14.59
C SER A 15 21.80 -31.37 15.78
N LYS A 16 21.24 -32.16 16.71
CA LYS A 16 20.53 -31.71 17.94
C LYS A 16 21.44 -30.81 18.79
N SER A 17 21.21 -29.50 18.73
CA SER A 17 21.79 -28.52 19.65
C SER A 17 21.22 -28.72 21.06
N LYS A 18 21.90 -29.52 21.88
CA LYS A 18 21.67 -29.61 23.34
C LYS A 18 22.15 -28.37 24.11
N ASN A 19 22.88 -27.44 23.48
CA ASN A 19 23.48 -26.29 24.16
C ASN A 19 22.60 -25.03 24.23
N LEU A 20 21.54 -24.91 23.43
CA LEU A 20 20.62 -23.75 23.53
C LEU A 20 19.72 -23.79 24.78
N GLN A 21 19.49 -24.96 25.39
CA GLN A 21 18.70 -25.08 26.61
C GLN A 21 19.42 -24.54 27.87
N ARG A 22 20.76 -24.36 27.84
CA ARG A 22 21.53 -23.87 29.00
C ARG A 22 21.67 -22.35 29.07
N ILE A 23 21.42 -21.63 27.97
CA ILE A 23 21.55 -20.16 27.93
C ILE A 23 20.28 -19.48 28.48
N TRP A 24 19.19 -20.23 28.65
CA TRP A 24 17.90 -19.71 29.09
C TRP A 24 17.48 -20.37 30.41
N LYS A 25 18.15 -19.96 31.51
CA LYS A 25 17.55 -20.09 32.86
C LYS A 25 16.25 -19.26 32.89
N PRO A 26 15.29 -19.57 33.79
CA PRO A 26 13.96 -18.99 33.76
C PRO A 26 14.08 -17.46 33.72
N LEU A 27 13.52 -16.85 32.67
CA LEU A 27 13.28 -15.41 32.65
C LEU A 27 12.16 -15.11 33.66
N ASP A 28 12.51 -15.17 34.94
CA ASP A 28 11.75 -14.52 36.01
C ASP A 28 11.91 -12.97 35.92
N LEU A 29 12.65 -12.49 34.91
CA LEU A 29 12.89 -11.09 34.56
C LEU A 29 11.86 -10.49 33.58
N LEU A 30 10.81 -11.22 33.19
CA LEU A 30 9.75 -10.72 32.30
C LEU A 30 8.45 -10.40 33.03
N GLU A 31 8.54 -9.93 34.29
CA GLU A 31 7.39 -9.28 34.94
C GLU A 31 7.04 -7.95 34.26
N ASP A 32 8.01 -7.34 33.58
CA ASP A 32 7.78 -6.11 32.82
C ASP A 32 7.21 -6.43 31.43
N GLN A 33 5.88 -6.42 31.35
CA GLN A 33 5.10 -6.62 30.11
C GLN A 33 5.56 -5.71 28.97
N ASN A 34 6.13 -4.54 29.28
CA ASN A 34 6.61 -3.59 28.28
C ASN A 34 7.89 -4.06 27.60
N VAL A 35 8.81 -4.71 28.34
CA VAL A 35 10.05 -5.25 27.79
C VAL A 35 9.74 -6.42 26.85
N PHE A 36 8.82 -7.31 27.23
CA PHE A 36 8.43 -8.43 26.38
C PHE A 36 7.74 -7.98 25.08
N SER A 37 6.84 -7.00 25.18
CA SER A 37 6.17 -6.40 24.02
C SER A 37 7.18 -5.73 23.07
N SER A 38 8.16 -5.01 23.64
CA SER A 38 9.22 -4.36 22.88
C SER A 38 10.14 -5.37 22.17
N VAL A 39 10.48 -6.48 22.82
CA VAL A 39 11.25 -7.58 22.22
C VAL A 39 10.48 -8.24 21.08
N LEU A 40 9.16 -8.46 21.23
CA LEU A 40 8.35 -9.03 20.15
C LEU A 40 8.19 -8.07 18.95
N GLN A 41 8.08 -6.76 19.19
CA GLN A 41 8.13 -5.75 18.12
C GLN A 41 9.50 -5.72 17.43
N PHE A 42 10.59 -5.81 18.20
CA PHE A 42 11.96 -5.78 17.69
C PHE A 42 12.32 -7.03 16.87
N CYS A 43 11.81 -8.20 17.26
CA CYS A 43 12.15 -9.47 16.63
C CYS A 43 11.47 -9.74 15.27
N GLY A 44 10.53 -8.91 14.81
CA GLY A 44 9.84 -9.14 13.53
C GLY A 44 9.34 -10.60 13.37
N CYS A 45 9.55 -11.18 12.19
CA CYS A 45 9.09 -12.52 11.76
C CYS A 45 9.53 -13.71 12.66
N CYS A 46 10.37 -13.48 13.69
CA CYS A 46 10.99 -14.53 14.51
C CYS A 46 10.10 -15.08 15.63
N TRP A 47 8.89 -14.57 15.83
CA TRP A 47 7.97 -15.07 16.87
C TRP A 47 7.56 -16.55 16.66
N THR A 48 7.57 -17.02 15.42
CA THR A 48 7.37 -18.45 15.10
C THR A 48 8.48 -19.33 15.68
N SER A 49 9.72 -18.82 15.68
CA SER A 49 10.87 -19.50 16.30
C SER A 49 10.79 -19.48 17.82
N LEU A 50 10.33 -18.36 18.39
CA LEU A 50 10.09 -18.21 19.82
C LEU A 50 9.00 -19.17 20.34
N ARG A 51 7.93 -19.37 19.56
CA ARG A 51 6.89 -20.36 19.87
C ARG A 51 7.38 -21.81 19.84
N ALA A 52 8.44 -22.09 19.11
CA ALA A 52 9.00 -23.44 19.00
C ALA A 52 9.84 -23.83 20.24
N VAL A 53 10.14 -22.89 21.15
CA VAL A 53 10.99 -23.11 22.32
C VAL A 53 10.28 -23.93 23.41
N SER A 54 9.04 -23.58 23.76
CA SER A 54 8.23 -24.37 24.69
C SER A 54 6.73 -24.02 24.61
N LYS A 55 5.86 -24.95 25.04
CA LYS A 55 4.41 -24.72 25.12
C LYS A 55 4.05 -23.54 26.04
N ARG A 56 4.70 -23.42 27.20
CA ARG A 56 4.45 -22.34 28.16
C ARG A 56 4.83 -20.98 27.57
N PHE A 57 5.94 -20.90 26.85
CA PHE A 57 6.36 -19.68 26.17
C PHE A 57 5.41 -19.31 25.02
N LYS A 58 4.91 -20.30 24.27
CA LYS A 58 3.88 -20.10 23.25
C LYS A 58 2.62 -19.46 23.84
N ASP A 59 2.07 -20.02 24.92
CA ASP A 59 0.84 -19.48 25.53
C ASP A 59 1.05 -18.05 26.05
N SER A 60 2.23 -17.76 26.63
CA SER A 60 2.60 -16.40 27.04
C SER A 60 2.69 -15.46 25.83
N VAL A 61 3.48 -15.79 24.80
CA VAL A 61 3.59 -15.01 23.57
C VAL A 61 2.22 -14.73 22.95
N ASP A 62 1.36 -15.75 22.88
CA ASP A 62 0.03 -15.65 22.29
C ASP A 62 -0.92 -14.77 23.10
N SER A 63 -0.70 -14.68 24.42
CA SER A 63 -1.44 -13.77 25.29
C SER A 63 -1.02 -12.30 25.12
N PHE A 64 0.23 -12.06 24.71
CA PHE A 64 0.81 -10.71 24.55
C PHE A 64 0.78 -10.20 23.11
N LEU A 65 0.68 -11.08 22.10
CA LEU A 65 0.58 -10.69 20.70
C LEU A 65 -0.76 -10.01 20.41
N ARG A 66 -0.77 -8.68 20.56
CA ARG A 66 -1.90 -7.81 20.21
C ARG A 66 -1.70 -7.08 18.88
N LEU A 67 -0.45 -6.97 18.43
CA LEU A 67 -0.06 -6.29 17.20
C LEU A 67 0.63 -7.28 16.25
N LEU A 68 0.20 -7.30 15.00
CA LEU A 68 0.87 -7.98 13.90
C LEU A 68 1.20 -6.97 12.80
N VAL A 69 2.47 -6.83 12.46
CA VAL A 69 2.93 -6.04 11.31
C VAL A 69 3.57 -6.99 10.30
N VAL A 70 3.04 -7.00 9.08
CA VAL A 70 3.56 -7.82 7.98
C VAL A 70 4.17 -6.90 6.94
N ARG A 71 5.39 -7.22 6.50
CA ARG A 71 6.11 -6.43 5.49
C ARG A 71 5.66 -6.78 4.07
N PRO A 72 5.77 -5.84 3.12
CA PRO A 72 5.62 -6.11 1.69
C PRO A 72 6.46 -7.33 1.24
N GLY A 73 5.94 -8.10 0.29
CA GLY A 73 6.54 -9.34 -0.19
C GLY A 73 6.22 -10.60 0.63
N ALA A 74 5.50 -10.48 1.75
CA ALA A 74 5.00 -11.64 2.47
C ALA A 74 4.00 -12.46 1.62
N SER A 75 4.11 -13.79 1.67
CA SER A 75 3.20 -14.68 0.93
C SER A 75 1.84 -14.80 1.62
N LYS A 76 0.80 -15.09 0.82
CA LYS A 76 -0.57 -15.35 1.31
C LYS A 76 -0.59 -16.42 2.39
N LYS A 77 0.11 -17.54 2.16
CA LYS A 77 0.24 -18.65 3.11
C LYS A 77 0.84 -18.19 4.44
N MET A 78 1.87 -17.34 4.40
CA MET A 78 2.47 -16.78 5.61
C MET A 78 1.41 -15.99 6.38
N VAL A 79 0.76 -15.00 5.76
CA VAL A 79 -0.25 -14.16 6.43
C VAL A 79 -1.34 -15.01 7.09
N LEU A 80 -1.92 -15.97 6.36
CA LEU A 80 -2.95 -16.87 6.88
C LEU A 80 -2.46 -17.69 8.08
N VAL A 81 -1.24 -18.24 8.02
CA VAL A 81 -0.64 -18.97 9.14
C VAL A 81 -0.45 -18.06 10.35
N LEU A 82 0.06 -16.84 10.18
CA LEU A 82 0.28 -15.91 11.28
C LEU A 82 -1.05 -15.56 12.00
N VAL A 83 -2.07 -15.25 11.21
CA VAL A 83 -3.42 -14.88 11.69
C VAL A 83 -4.12 -16.05 12.39
N GLY A 84 -4.12 -17.24 11.77
CA GLY A 84 -4.77 -18.43 12.33
C GLY A 84 -4.17 -18.88 13.67
N HIS A 85 -2.97 -18.43 13.96
CA HIS A 85 -2.26 -18.72 15.19
C HIS A 85 -2.47 -17.67 16.29
N ALA A 86 -2.89 -16.45 15.97
CA ALA A 86 -2.97 -15.34 16.91
C ALA A 86 -4.40 -14.73 16.98
N PRO A 87 -5.38 -15.45 17.56
CA PRO A 87 -6.78 -15.01 17.57
C PRO A 87 -7.04 -13.77 18.46
N LYS A 88 -6.09 -13.43 19.34
CA LYS A 88 -6.16 -12.27 20.26
C LYS A 88 -5.64 -10.96 19.68
N LEU A 89 -5.27 -10.93 18.39
CA LEU A 89 -4.81 -9.72 17.73
C LEU A 89 -5.88 -8.63 17.79
N SER A 90 -5.49 -7.45 18.29
CA SER A 90 -6.31 -6.25 18.26
C SER A 90 -5.93 -5.31 17.13
N THR A 91 -4.70 -5.42 16.63
CA THR A 91 -4.13 -4.53 15.62
C THR A 91 -3.38 -5.35 14.58
N ILE A 92 -3.73 -5.19 13.32
CA ILE A 92 -3.05 -5.83 12.19
C ILE A 92 -2.69 -4.75 11.17
N VAL A 93 -1.44 -4.75 10.70
CA VAL A 93 -0.92 -3.85 9.68
C VAL A 93 -0.32 -4.68 8.55
N LEU A 94 -0.90 -4.57 7.36
CA LEU A 94 -0.55 -5.31 6.15
C LEU A 94 -0.24 -4.37 4.98
N ASP A 95 0.28 -3.18 5.27
CA ASP A 95 0.45 -2.14 4.26
C ASP A 95 1.39 -2.59 3.13
N GLY A 96 0.95 -2.43 1.89
CA GLY A 96 1.69 -2.79 0.67
C GLY A 96 1.94 -4.29 0.49
N VAL A 97 1.18 -5.16 1.17
CA VAL A 97 1.31 -6.60 1.02
C VAL A 97 0.46 -7.08 -0.18
N ASP A 98 1.09 -7.26 -1.33
CA ASP A 98 0.41 -7.69 -2.57
C ASP A 98 -0.38 -8.99 -2.43
N ALA A 99 0.02 -9.89 -1.53
CA ALA A 99 -0.68 -11.14 -1.29
C ALA A 99 -2.03 -10.98 -0.55
N VAL A 100 -2.39 -9.77 -0.12
CA VAL A 100 -3.67 -9.49 0.57
C VAL A 100 -4.78 -9.38 -0.46
N ASP A 101 -5.62 -10.42 -0.48
CA ASP A 101 -6.84 -10.50 -1.28
C ASP A 101 -8.10 -10.63 -0.39
N ASN A 102 -9.26 -10.75 -1.04
CA ASN A 102 -10.54 -10.94 -0.35
C ASN A 102 -10.51 -12.13 0.63
N GLU A 103 -9.86 -13.24 0.28
CA GLU A 103 -9.78 -14.45 1.13
C GLU A 103 -8.96 -14.18 2.40
N VAL A 104 -7.79 -13.56 2.26
CA VAL A 104 -6.94 -13.18 3.40
C VAL A 104 -7.69 -12.28 4.37
N LEU A 105 -8.36 -11.26 3.85
CA LEU A 105 -9.11 -10.31 4.66
C LEU A 105 -10.33 -10.97 5.32
N HIS A 106 -11.06 -11.83 4.62
CA HIS A 106 -12.15 -12.61 5.21
C HIS A 106 -11.64 -13.49 6.36
N HIS A 107 -10.49 -14.15 6.18
CA HIS A 107 -9.88 -14.99 7.21
C HIS A 107 -9.50 -14.17 8.45
N ILE A 108 -8.93 -12.98 8.26
CA ILE A 108 -8.59 -12.06 9.37
C ILE A 108 -9.84 -11.64 10.13
N ILE A 109 -10.86 -11.16 9.42
CA ILE A 109 -12.10 -10.66 10.02
C ILE A 109 -12.82 -11.76 10.80
N THR A 110 -12.78 -13.01 10.31
CA THR A 110 -13.46 -14.16 10.93
C THR A 110 -12.67 -14.80 12.08
N LYS A 111 -11.33 -14.74 12.08
CA LYS A 111 -10.49 -15.37 13.11
C LYS A 111 -10.08 -14.44 14.24
N CYS A 112 -9.99 -13.14 13.99
CA CYS A 112 -9.53 -12.16 14.97
C CYS A 112 -10.72 -11.40 15.57
N ASN A 113 -11.49 -12.05 16.45
CA ASN A 113 -12.69 -11.46 17.07
C ASN A 113 -12.40 -10.23 17.96
N HIS A 114 -11.14 -10.03 18.35
CA HIS A 114 -10.69 -8.89 19.14
C HIS A 114 -10.11 -7.75 18.30
N LEU A 115 -10.13 -7.87 16.97
CA LEU A 115 -9.54 -6.89 16.06
C LEU A 115 -10.29 -5.56 16.15
N THR A 116 -9.59 -4.51 16.56
CA THR A 116 -10.11 -3.13 16.64
C THR A 116 -9.50 -2.23 15.57
N TYR A 117 -8.34 -2.60 15.02
CA TYR A 117 -7.69 -1.85 13.95
C TYR A 117 -7.08 -2.78 12.90
N LEU A 118 -7.34 -2.49 11.63
CA LEU A 118 -6.78 -3.16 10.47
C LEU A 118 -6.26 -2.12 9.48
N SER A 119 -4.98 -2.12 9.20
CA SER A 119 -4.40 -1.35 8.09
C SER A 119 -4.07 -2.27 6.93
N VAL A 120 -4.58 -1.90 5.77
CA VAL A 120 -4.37 -2.59 4.48
C VAL A 120 -3.95 -1.56 3.45
N ALA A 121 -3.26 -0.50 3.87
CA ALA A 121 -2.94 0.62 3.01
C ALA A 121 -2.10 0.14 1.82
N TYR A 122 -2.35 0.70 0.64
CA TYR A 122 -1.69 0.36 -0.62
C TYR A 122 -1.83 -1.10 -1.08
N CYS A 123 -2.66 -1.93 -0.44
CA CYS A 123 -3.01 -3.25 -0.95
C CYS A 123 -4.03 -3.10 -2.09
N GLN A 124 -3.85 -3.84 -3.19
CA GLN A 124 -4.61 -3.62 -4.43
C GLN A 124 -5.47 -4.80 -4.90
N ASN A 125 -5.39 -5.94 -4.22
CA ASN A 125 -5.96 -7.21 -4.72
C ASN A 125 -7.27 -7.61 -4.06
N PHE A 126 -8.06 -6.64 -3.60
CA PHE A 126 -9.34 -6.85 -2.93
C PHE A 126 -10.37 -5.77 -3.29
N ASP A 127 -11.63 -6.05 -3.02
CA ASP A 127 -12.76 -5.17 -3.33
C ASP A 127 -13.63 -4.87 -2.10
N ALA A 128 -14.64 -4.01 -2.28
CA ALA A 128 -15.45 -3.51 -1.16
C ALA A 128 -16.36 -4.59 -0.53
N SER A 129 -16.55 -5.73 -1.18
CA SER A 129 -17.40 -6.82 -0.67
C SER A 129 -16.90 -7.37 0.66
N VAL A 130 -15.59 -7.34 0.90
CA VAL A 130 -14.99 -7.91 2.12
C VAL A 130 -15.36 -7.15 3.41
N PHE A 131 -15.77 -5.89 3.30
CA PHE A 131 -16.16 -5.08 4.45
C PHE A 131 -17.67 -5.03 4.69
N ARG A 132 -18.48 -5.77 3.90
CA ARG A 132 -19.94 -5.83 4.11
C ARG A 132 -20.33 -6.46 5.45
N VAL A 133 -19.51 -7.39 5.96
CA VAL A 133 -19.79 -8.15 7.21
C VAL A 133 -18.90 -7.66 8.36
N LYS A 134 -18.49 -6.40 8.32
CA LYS A 134 -17.50 -5.86 9.26
C LYS A 134 -18.07 -5.70 10.68
N PRO A 135 -17.31 -6.05 11.74
CA PRO A 135 -17.71 -5.77 13.12
C PRO A 135 -17.85 -4.26 13.37
N ASN A 136 -18.89 -3.84 14.10
CA ASN A 136 -19.23 -2.43 14.35
C ASN A 136 -18.10 -1.57 14.95
N LYS A 137 -17.08 -2.17 15.57
CA LYS A 137 -15.97 -1.44 16.23
C LYS A 137 -14.65 -1.44 15.46
N LEU A 138 -14.54 -2.16 14.34
CA LEU A 138 -13.27 -2.25 13.60
C LEU A 138 -12.97 -0.91 12.90
N LYS A 139 -11.79 -0.35 13.11
CA LYS A 139 -11.25 0.76 12.31
C LYS A 139 -10.42 0.17 11.18
N VAL A 140 -10.64 0.62 9.95
CA VAL A 140 -9.90 0.13 8.78
C VAL A 140 -9.21 1.30 8.12
N ASN A 141 -7.90 1.20 7.93
CA ASN A 141 -7.13 2.12 7.10
C ASN A 141 -6.99 1.51 5.70
N ILE A 142 -7.56 2.21 4.71
CA ILE A 142 -7.57 1.84 3.28
C ILE A 142 -6.85 2.88 2.41
N HIS A 143 -5.93 3.65 3.00
CA HIS A 143 -5.18 4.66 2.25
C HIS A 143 -4.43 4.01 1.07
N GLY A 144 -4.52 4.62 -0.12
CA GLY A 144 -3.91 4.07 -1.34
C GLY A 144 -4.58 2.81 -1.91
N CYS A 145 -5.68 2.31 -1.36
CA CYS A 145 -6.43 1.18 -1.93
C CYS A 145 -7.35 1.67 -3.06
N TRP A 146 -6.76 2.01 -4.21
CA TRP A 146 -7.43 2.79 -5.26
C TRP A 146 -8.76 2.16 -5.72
N LYS A 147 -8.90 0.83 -5.73
CA LYS A 147 -10.14 0.13 -6.12
C LYS A 147 -11.35 0.52 -5.28
N LEU A 148 -11.14 0.74 -3.98
CA LEU A 148 -12.20 1.01 -3.01
C LEU A 148 -12.60 2.47 -2.95
N LEU A 149 -11.72 3.35 -3.41
CA LEU A 149 -11.83 4.77 -3.19
C LEU A 149 -12.47 5.42 -4.41
N SER A 150 -13.53 6.19 -4.20
CA SER A 150 -14.13 7.02 -5.25
C SER A 150 -13.96 8.49 -4.86
N PRO A 151 -14.13 9.44 -5.80
CA PRO A 151 -14.13 10.85 -5.46
C PRO A 151 -15.06 11.13 -4.28
N HIS A 152 -14.56 11.82 -3.26
CA HIS A 152 -15.31 12.09 -2.05
C HIS A 152 -14.92 13.48 -1.50
N PRO A 153 -15.86 14.25 -0.90
CA PRO A 153 -15.58 15.63 -0.48
C PRO A 153 -14.50 15.78 0.61
N MET A 154 -14.26 14.72 1.38
CA MET A 154 -13.20 14.71 2.41
C MET A 154 -11.81 14.35 1.87
N MET A 155 -11.69 13.98 0.59
CA MET A 155 -10.38 13.71 -0.01
C MET A 155 -9.61 15.00 -0.26
N SER A 156 -8.33 15.01 0.10
CA SER A 156 -7.44 16.11 -0.28
C SER A 156 -7.07 16.02 -1.77
N PRO A 157 -6.67 17.14 -2.42
CA PRO A 157 -6.14 17.11 -3.79
C PRO A 157 -4.99 16.12 -3.99
N ILE A 158 -4.10 16.03 -3.00
CA ILE A 158 -2.96 15.10 -3.03
C ILE A 158 -3.44 13.65 -3.07
N THR A 159 -4.43 13.32 -2.23
CA THR A 159 -5.03 11.98 -2.19
C THR A 159 -5.73 11.62 -3.50
N VAL A 160 -6.33 12.59 -4.19
CA VAL A 160 -6.92 12.38 -5.52
C VAL A 160 -5.83 12.02 -6.54
N ILE A 161 -4.75 12.80 -6.61
CA ILE A 161 -3.62 12.52 -7.54
C ILE A 161 -3.01 11.16 -7.24
N GLU A 162 -2.74 10.86 -5.96
CA GLU A 162 -2.16 9.59 -5.53
C GLU A 162 -3.02 8.40 -5.97
N ASN A 163 -4.33 8.43 -5.70
CA ASN A 163 -5.22 7.34 -6.13
C ASN A 163 -5.29 7.22 -7.65
N GLN A 164 -5.26 8.34 -8.36
CA GLN A 164 -5.25 8.35 -9.83
C GLN A 164 -3.95 7.74 -10.39
N LEU A 165 -2.79 8.04 -9.79
CA LEU A 165 -1.49 7.43 -10.13
C LEU A 165 -1.46 5.93 -9.84
N LEU A 166 -2.00 5.50 -8.71
CA LEU A 166 -2.05 4.08 -8.35
C LEU A 166 -2.96 3.30 -9.31
N ALA A 167 -4.08 3.90 -9.70
CA ALA A 167 -4.98 3.35 -10.72
C ALA A 167 -4.30 3.28 -12.10
N PHE A 168 -3.57 4.32 -12.52
CA PHE A 168 -2.77 4.29 -13.76
C PHE A 168 -1.71 3.19 -13.73
N LYS A 169 -0.99 3.00 -12.62
CA LYS A 169 0.00 1.93 -12.48
C LYS A 169 -0.62 0.54 -12.64
N ALA A 170 -1.84 0.35 -12.13
CA ALA A 170 -2.56 -0.90 -12.30
C ALA A 170 -2.93 -1.21 -13.76
N THR A 171 -2.92 -0.21 -14.66
CA THR A 171 -3.19 -0.44 -16.08
C THR A 171 -2.08 -1.21 -16.80
N ALA A 172 -0.85 -1.20 -16.27
CA ALA A 172 0.25 -1.98 -16.82
C ALA A 172 0.04 -3.49 -16.67
N ASN A 173 -0.83 -3.92 -15.74
CA ASN A 173 -1.20 -5.32 -15.60
C ASN A 173 -2.38 -5.65 -16.52
N VAL A 174 -2.17 -6.60 -17.44
CA VAL A 174 -3.12 -6.98 -18.49
C VAL A 174 -4.50 -7.32 -17.92
N THR A 175 -4.57 -7.95 -16.75
CA THR A 175 -5.84 -8.37 -16.13
C THR A 175 -6.65 -7.22 -15.52
N SER A 176 -6.00 -6.10 -15.18
CA SER A 176 -6.63 -4.92 -14.55
C SER A 176 -6.57 -3.67 -15.42
N CYS A 177 -6.21 -3.80 -16.71
CA CYS A 177 -6.02 -2.68 -17.62
C CYS A 177 -7.26 -1.77 -17.70
N ALA A 178 -8.43 -2.35 -17.99
CA ALA A 178 -9.68 -1.59 -18.11
C ALA A 178 -10.13 -1.00 -16.76
N GLU A 179 -10.07 -1.79 -15.68
CA GLU A 179 -10.51 -1.37 -14.33
C GLU A 179 -9.65 -0.20 -13.80
N GLY A 180 -8.33 -0.29 -13.92
CA GLY A 180 -7.41 0.76 -13.48
C GLY A 180 -7.63 2.05 -14.27
N LEU A 181 -7.88 1.95 -15.58
CA LEU A 181 -8.12 3.10 -16.43
C LEU A 181 -9.45 3.78 -16.11
N GLU A 182 -10.53 2.99 -16.04
CA GLU A 182 -11.85 3.47 -15.64
C GLU A 182 -11.78 4.18 -14.29
N LYS A 183 -11.04 3.60 -13.34
CA LYS A 183 -10.88 4.22 -12.03
C LYS A 183 -10.07 5.51 -12.09
N ALA A 184 -8.95 5.53 -12.80
CA ALA A 184 -8.19 6.76 -12.97
C ALA A 184 -9.05 7.87 -13.59
N LEU A 185 -9.94 7.52 -14.52
CA LEU A 185 -10.89 8.44 -15.12
C LEU A 185 -12.03 8.89 -14.21
N SER A 186 -12.42 8.08 -13.22
CA SER A 186 -13.45 8.47 -12.25
C SER A 186 -13.07 9.71 -11.44
N TYR A 187 -11.77 10.01 -11.32
CA TYR A 187 -11.26 11.21 -10.67
C TYR A 187 -11.16 12.43 -11.59
N MET A 188 -11.49 12.32 -12.88
CA MET A 188 -11.45 13.46 -13.80
C MET A 188 -12.76 14.25 -13.78
N SER A 189 -12.66 15.56 -14.04
CA SER A 189 -13.86 16.36 -14.22
C SER A 189 -14.63 15.92 -15.46
N PRO A 190 -15.98 15.98 -15.47
CA PRO A 190 -16.78 15.48 -16.58
C PRO A 190 -16.47 16.18 -17.92
N SER A 191 -16.16 17.48 -17.89
CA SER A 191 -15.70 18.22 -19.07
C SER A 191 -14.43 17.63 -19.67
N ARG A 192 -13.53 17.08 -18.85
CA ARG A 192 -12.32 16.42 -19.33
C ARG A 192 -12.56 14.98 -19.72
N LYS A 193 -13.41 14.27 -18.98
CA LYS A 193 -13.77 12.88 -19.26
C LYS A 193 -14.32 12.72 -20.67
N SER A 194 -15.26 13.58 -21.08
CA SER A 194 -15.84 13.55 -22.44
C SER A 194 -14.81 13.80 -23.55
N GLN A 195 -13.79 14.63 -23.30
CA GLN A 195 -12.69 14.85 -24.25
C GLN A 195 -11.80 13.62 -24.40
N LEU A 196 -11.63 12.83 -23.33
CA LEU A 196 -10.74 11.68 -23.31
C LEU A 196 -11.43 10.38 -23.72
N GLU A 197 -12.76 10.26 -23.55
CA GLU A 197 -13.54 9.07 -23.94
C GLU A 197 -13.36 8.70 -25.43
N GLY A 198 -13.09 9.67 -26.32
CA GLY A 198 -12.75 9.42 -27.73
C GLY A 198 -11.24 9.26 -28.02
N LEU A 199 -10.37 9.53 -27.04
CA LEU A 199 -8.91 9.59 -27.21
C LEU A 199 -8.15 8.45 -26.54
N PHE A 200 -8.80 7.52 -25.82
CA PHE A 200 -8.18 6.28 -25.29
C PHE A 200 -7.81 5.25 -26.37
N SER A 201 -7.30 5.78 -27.48
CA SER A 201 -6.53 5.09 -28.50
C SER A 201 -5.09 4.84 -28.01
N PRO A 202 -4.28 4.11 -28.80
CA PRO A 202 -2.85 3.90 -28.53
C PRO A 202 -2.04 5.18 -28.27
N VAL A 203 -2.56 6.35 -28.69
CA VAL A 203 -1.89 7.65 -28.51
C VAL A 203 -1.80 8.07 -27.04
N LEU A 204 -2.84 7.82 -26.25
CA LEU A 204 -2.80 8.10 -24.80
C LEU A 204 -1.89 7.09 -24.08
N GLN A 205 -1.85 5.83 -24.54
CA GLN A 205 -0.92 4.84 -23.99
C GLN A 205 0.54 5.29 -24.13
N ASN A 206 0.92 5.89 -25.26
CA ASN A 206 2.30 6.37 -25.45
C ASN A 206 2.62 7.60 -24.58
N ARG A 207 1.71 8.58 -24.47
CA ARG A 207 1.99 9.81 -23.68
C ARG A 207 1.94 9.59 -22.18
N PHE A 208 1.12 8.65 -21.72
CA PHE A 208 0.95 8.33 -20.31
C PHE A 208 1.64 7.03 -19.90
N GLN A 209 2.45 6.43 -20.79
CA GLN A 209 3.28 5.26 -20.46
C GLN A 209 4.09 5.45 -19.16
N PRO A 210 4.70 6.62 -18.86
CA PRO A 210 5.41 6.79 -17.60
C PRO A 210 4.52 6.63 -16.36
N LEU A 211 3.22 6.96 -16.46
CA LEU A 211 2.26 6.80 -15.37
C LEU A 211 1.85 5.34 -15.14
N THR A 212 2.14 4.43 -16.08
CA THR A 212 1.81 3.01 -15.94
C THR A 212 3.01 2.19 -15.43
N SER A 213 4.24 2.67 -15.63
CA SER A 213 5.47 1.92 -15.32
C SER A 213 6.39 2.55 -14.27
N TYR A 214 5.92 3.52 -13.49
CA TYR A 214 6.75 4.19 -12.48
C TYR A 214 7.08 3.30 -11.26
N LYS A 215 8.29 3.46 -10.72
CA LYS A 215 8.77 2.84 -9.48
C LYS A 215 8.38 3.66 -8.27
N SER A 216 8.61 4.97 -8.33
CA SER A 216 8.27 5.93 -7.28
C SER A 216 7.75 7.23 -7.88
N PHE A 217 7.15 8.08 -7.06
CA PHE A 217 6.69 9.40 -7.47
C PHE A 217 6.86 10.40 -6.33
N PHE A 218 6.94 11.67 -6.70
CA PHE A 218 7.01 12.80 -5.80
C PHE A 218 6.04 13.88 -6.26
N MET A 219 5.40 14.57 -5.31
CA MET A 219 4.42 15.61 -5.59
C MET A 219 4.82 16.90 -4.88
N ARG A 220 4.88 17.99 -5.63
CA ARG A 220 5.09 19.33 -5.10
C ARG A 220 3.88 20.20 -5.44
N LYS A 221 3.22 20.71 -4.40
CA LYS A 221 2.18 21.72 -4.59
C LYS A 221 2.81 22.97 -5.21
N LEU A 222 2.16 23.50 -6.23
CA LEU A 222 2.55 24.77 -6.86
C LEU A 222 1.65 25.87 -6.32
N ASP A 223 2.27 26.93 -5.79
CA ASP A 223 1.54 28.14 -5.41
C ASP A 223 1.23 28.93 -6.68
N LEU A 224 0.11 28.57 -7.31
CA LEU A 224 -0.47 29.36 -8.38
C LEU A 224 -1.20 30.55 -7.75
N THR A 225 -0.48 31.63 -7.47
CA THR A 225 -1.11 32.91 -7.21
C THR A 225 -1.84 33.35 -8.48
N SER A 226 -3.13 33.01 -8.56
CA SER A 226 -4.21 33.58 -9.38
C SER A 226 -4.05 33.73 -10.91
N ARG A 227 -2.94 33.34 -11.55
CA ARG A 227 -2.67 33.77 -12.95
C ARG A 227 -2.66 32.71 -14.05
N LEU A 228 -2.48 31.42 -13.75
CA LEU A 228 -2.18 30.45 -14.82
C LEU A 228 -3.41 29.75 -15.41
N VAL A 229 -4.43 29.42 -14.60
CA VAL A 229 -5.67 28.79 -15.11
C VAL A 229 -6.87 29.27 -14.28
N PRO A 230 -7.77 30.09 -14.86
CA PRO A 230 -9.03 30.45 -14.21
C PRO A 230 -9.83 29.19 -13.83
N GLY A 231 -10.22 29.07 -12.56
CA GLY A 231 -11.05 27.96 -12.06
C GLY A 231 -10.29 26.76 -11.49
N ALA A 232 -8.97 26.64 -11.68
CA ALA A 232 -8.19 25.62 -11.00
C ALA A 232 -8.05 25.97 -9.50
N GLY A 233 -8.48 25.06 -8.63
CA GLY A 233 -8.40 25.22 -7.18
C GLY A 233 -7.08 24.74 -6.59
N ALA A 234 -6.38 23.82 -7.26
CA ALA A 234 -5.08 23.33 -6.85
C ALA A 234 -4.23 22.89 -8.04
N ALA A 235 -2.90 22.99 -7.92
CA ALA A 235 -1.96 22.52 -8.91
C ALA A 235 -0.75 21.86 -8.28
N PHE A 236 -0.24 20.82 -8.95
CA PHE A 236 0.88 20.03 -8.49
C PHE A 236 1.84 19.73 -9.63
N LEU A 237 3.13 19.83 -9.35
CA LEU A 237 4.16 19.19 -10.14
C LEU A 237 4.31 17.77 -9.61
N VAL A 238 4.07 16.79 -10.48
CA VAL A 238 4.17 15.37 -10.18
C VAL A 238 5.32 14.80 -10.97
N SER A 239 6.37 14.38 -10.27
CA SER A 239 7.53 13.72 -10.87
C SER A 239 7.42 12.22 -10.66
N VAL A 240 7.44 11.43 -11.73
CA VAL A 240 7.43 9.96 -11.67
C VAL A 240 8.78 9.42 -12.10
N ASP A 241 9.35 8.53 -11.30
CA ASP A 241 10.63 7.87 -11.57
C ASP A 241 10.38 6.49 -12.20
N CYS A 242 10.81 6.31 -13.44
CA CYS A 242 10.71 5.05 -14.17
C CYS A 242 12.02 4.23 -14.13
N GLY A 243 13.02 4.65 -13.35
CA GLY A 243 14.34 4.03 -13.21
C GLY A 243 15.43 4.75 -13.99
N GLU A 244 15.29 4.84 -15.32
CA GLU A 244 16.29 5.50 -16.17
C GLU A 244 15.99 6.98 -16.39
N ARG A 245 14.72 7.37 -16.23
CA ARG A 245 14.23 8.72 -16.51
C ARG A 245 13.19 9.13 -15.48
N VAL A 246 13.20 10.42 -15.16
CA VAL A 246 12.16 11.08 -14.39
C VAL A 246 11.29 11.88 -15.35
N HIS A 247 9.99 11.64 -15.30
CA HIS A 247 9.00 12.34 -16.10
C HIS A 247 8.20 13.28 -15.21
N ASP A 248 8.04 14.53 -15.64
CA ASP A 248 7.27 15.53 -14.91
C ASP A 248 5.90 15.73 -15.55
N PHE A 249 4.89 15.89 -14.71
CA PHE A 249 3.53 16.18 -15.09
C PHE A 249 3.01 17.35 -14.28
N LEU A 250 2.36 18.30 -14.95
CA LEU A 250 1.52 19.29 -14.29
C LEU A 250 0.12 18.70 -14.10
N TRP A 251 -0.30 18.61 -12.86
CA TRP A 251 -1.63 18.16 -12.45
C TRP A 251 -2.45 19.35 -11.99
N LEU A 252 -3.59 19.59 -12.64
CA LEU A 252 -4.54 20.65 -12.25
C LEU A 252 -5.84 20.02 -11.74
N LEU A 253 -6.31 20.54 -10.61
CA LEU A 253 -7.54 20.10 -9.98
C LEU A 253 -8.48 21.27 -9.71
N SER A 254 -9.76 21.04 -9.89
CA SER A 254 -10.84 21.94 -9.48
C SER A 254 -11.70 21.30 -8.40
N PHE A 255 -12.44 22.16 -7.72
CA PHE A 255 -13.40 21.75 -6.72
C PHE A 255 -14.79 21.75 -7.35
N GLU A 256 -15.43 20.60 -7.45
CA GLU A 256 -16.72 20.45 -8.12
C GLU A 256 -17.85 21.06 -7.29
N ARG A 257 -18.70 21.87 -7.92
CA ARG A 257 -19.81 22.59 -7.25
C ARG A 257 -21.17 22.31 -7.86
N SER A 258 -21.19 21.95 -9.13
CA SER A 258 -22.39 21.90 -9.97
C SER A 258 -23.06 20.52 -9.93
N ILE A 259 -22.28 19.44 -9.99
CA ILE A 259 -22.80 18.07 -10.08
C ILE A 259 -23.10 17.54 -8.70
N GLU A 260 -24.35 17.18 -8.43
CA GLU A 260 -24.81 16.77 -7.11
C GLU A 260 -24.07 15.55 -6.55
N SER A 261 -23.86 14.50 -7.36
CA SER A 261 -23.16 13.28 -6.94
C SER A 261 -21.67 13.47 -6.66
N LEU A 262 -21.07 14.56 -7.14
CA LEU A 262 -19.64 14.89 -7.01
C LEU A 262 -19.43 16.21 -6.27
N ARG A 263 -20.49 16.82 -5.71
CA ARG A 263 -20.42 18.16 -5.12
C ARG A 263 -19.46 18.13 -3.94
N GLY A 264 -18.50 19.05 -3.97
CA GLY A 264 -17.47 19.17 -2.94
C GLY A 264 -16.28 18.23 -3.14
N CYS A 265 -16.24 17.43 -4.21
CA CYS A 265 -15.08 16.61 -4.54
C CYS A 265 -14.01 17.43 -5.27
N TRP A 266 -12.74 17.06 -5.05
CA TRP A 266 -11.65 17.47 -5.93
C TRP A 266 -11.59 16.55 -7.15
N LEU A 267 -11.52 17.14 -8.34
CA LEU A 267 -11.44 16.41 -9.61
C LEU A 267 -10.27 16.94 -10.45
N THR A 268 -9.65 16.05 -11.22
CA THR A 268 -8.56 16.36 -12.14
C THR A 268 -9.11 16.96 -13.43
N ASP A 269 -8.72 18.19 -13.75
CA ASP A 269 -9.08 18.85 -15.01
C ASP A 269 -8.04 18.61 -16.09
N LEU A 270 -6.77 18.55 -15.70
CA LEU A 270 -5.66 18.43 -16.65
C LEU A 270 -4.51 17.63 -16.04
N ILE A 271 -3.97 16.73 -16.87
CA ILE A 271 -2.67 16.11 -16.67
C ILE A 271 -1.85 16.47 -17.92
N TYR A 272 -0.81 17.26 -17.74
CA TYR A 272 0.01 17.76 -18.83
C TYR A 272 1.46 17.32 -18.66
N PRO A 273 2.04 16.52 -19.58
CA PRO A 273 3.45 16.15 -19.52
C PRO A 273 4.32 17.39 -19.74
N ILE A 274 5.31 17.60 -18.88
CA ILE A 274 6.29 18.66 -19.02
C ILE A 274 7.52 18.08 -19.73
N GLU A 275 7.79 18.57 -20.92
CA GLU A 275 9.01 18.23 -21.65
C GLU A 275 10.20 18.89 -20.94
N ARG A 276 11.03 18.08 -20.26
CA ARG A 276 12.34 18.56 -19.85
C ARG A 276 13.20 18.63 -21.11
N PRO A 277 13.89 19.77 -21.37
CA PRO A 277 14.93 19.75 -22.39
C PRO A 277 15.92 18.63 -22.03
N PRO A 278 16.44 17.88 -23.02
CA PRO A 278 17.45 16.88 -22.75
C PRO A 278 18.56 17.58 -21.97
N VAL A 279 18.90 17.06 -20.79
CA VAL A 279 20.06 17.54 -20.05
C VAL A 279 21.22 17.27 -21.00
N SER A 280 21.69 18.30 -21.69
CA SER A 280 22.93 18.22 -22.41
C SER A 280 23.94 17.82 -21.37
N VAL A 281 24.46 16.60 -21.50
CA VAL A 281 25.65 16.19 -20.79
C VAL A 281 26.69 17.18 -21.28
N GLN A 282 26.88 18.29 -20.56
CA GLN A 282 28.07 19.07 -20.70
C GLN A 282 29.16 18.08 -20.35
N GLU A 283 29.86 17.60 -21.38
CA GLU A 283 31.11 16.89 -21.25
C GLU A 283 31.93 17.71 -20.27
N VAL A 284 32.03 17.20 -19.04
CA VAL A 284 33.04 17.65 -18.11
C VAL A 284 34.34 17.21 -18.77
N ALA A 285 34.92 18.12 -19.55
CA ALA A 285 36.23 17.91 -20.14
C ALA A 285 37.17 17.55 -18.98
N PRO A 286 37.88 16.42 -19.05
CA PRO A 286 38.85 16.09 -18.02
C PRO A 286 39.92 17.19 -18.00
N LEU A 287 40.10 17.82 -16.84
CA LEU A 287 41.23 18.71 -16.54
C LEU A 287 42.52 17.90 -16.42
#